data_AF-A0A3D6D9Z0-F1
#
_entry.id   AF-A0A3D6D9Z0-F1
#
_cell.length_a   1.000
_cell.length_b   1.000
_cell.length_c   1.000
_cell.angle_alpha   90.00
_cell.angle_beta   90.00
_cell.angle_gamma   90.00
#
_symmetry.space_group_name_H-M   'P 1'
#
loop_
_entity.id
_entity.type
_entity.pdbx_description
1 polymer ?
#
loop_
_entity_poly.entity_id
_entity_poly.type
_entity_poly.pdbx_seq_one_letter_code
_entity_poly.pdbx_strand_id
1 'polypeptide(L)' 'DRSASFGAEPPLYAEIKSALYEAPAKPLIGSYIYGLGGREILPQHIRHAFETAIKGDLLADEQGYLGLRE' A
#
# COMPACT_ATOMS: atom_id res chain seq x y z
N ASP A 1 -0.19 0.28 -5.07
CA ASP A 1 -0.80 0.69 -6.35
C ASP A 1 0.11 1.59 -7.18
N ARG A 2 -0.01 1.52 -8.51
CA ARG A 2 0.57 2.51 -9.46
C ARG A 2 -0.47 3.53 -9.92
N SER A 3 -1.37 3.87 -9.02
CA SER A 3 -2.49 4.78 -9.22
C SER A 3 -2.86 5.37 -7.87
N ALA A 4 -3.44 6.56 -7.89
CA ALA A 4 -4.02 7.20 -6.71
C ALA A 4 -5.48 7.52 -7.02
N SER A 5 -6.35 7.35 -6.03
CA SER A 5 -7.74 7.75 -6.08
C SER A 5 -7.96 8.87 -5.06
N PHE A 6 -8.34 10.06 -5.50
CA PHE A 6 -8.60 11.16 -4.56
C PHE A 6 -9.96 10.98 -3.90
N GLY A 7 -9.98 10.90 -2.57
CA GLY A 7 -11.22 10.66 -1.80
C GLY A 7 -11.67 9.19 -1.77
N ALA A 8 -10.85 8.26 -2.26
CA ALA A 8 -11.09 6.83 -2.18
C ALA A 8 -9.78 6.04 -2.00
N GLU A 9 -9.91 4.76 -1.69
CA GLU A 9 -8.78 3.83 -1.69
C GLU A 9 -8.26 3.60 -3.13
N PRO A 10 -6.98 3.24 -3.30
CA PRO A 10 -6.46 2.93 -4.61
C PRO A 10 -7.02 1.55 -5.04
N PRO A 11 -7.21 1.32 -6.35
CA PRO A 11 -8.04 0.22 -6.82
C PRO A 11 -7.63 -1.17 -6.31
N LEU A 12 -6.34 -1.51 -6.36
CA LEU A 12 -5.89 -2.85 -5.98
C LEU A 12 -6.03 -3.09 -4.47
N TYR A 13 -5.79 -2.07 -3.65
CA TYR A 13 -5.98 -2.20 -2.21
C TYR A 13 -7.44 -2.41 -1.85
N ALA A 14 -8.36 -1.65 -2.46
CA ALA A 14 -9.79 -1.81 -2.25
C ALA A 14 -10.28 -3.22 -2.64
N GLU A 15 -9.79 -3.76 -3.76
CA GLU A 15 -10.11 -5.13 -4.19
C GLU A 15 -9.57 -6.19 -3.22
N ILE A 16 -8.33 -6.04 -2.74
CA ILE A 16 -7.74 -6.98 -1.76
C ILE A 16 -8.50 -6.93 -0.43
N LYS A 17 -8.84 -5.73 0.08
CA LYS A 17 -9.67 -5.58 1.28
C LYS A 17 -11.01 -6.26 1.12
N SER A 18 -11.66 -6.06 -0.02
CA SER A 18 -12.97 -6.63 -0.33
C SER A 18 -12.90 -8.17 -0.41
N ALA A 19 -11.86 -8.72 -1.06
CA ALA A 19 -11.65 -10.15 -1.14
C ALA A 19 -11.39 -10.80 0.24
N LEU A 20 -10.74 -10.07 1.15
CA LEU A 20 -10.45 -10.53 2.52
C LEU A 20 -11.56 -10.19 3.53
N TYR A 21 -12.66 -9.56 3.09
CA TYR A 21 -13.71 -9.07 3.99
C TYR A 21 -14.35 -10.18 4.84
N GLU A 22 -14.59 -11.34 4.21
CA GLU A 22 -15.17 -12.54 4.83
C GLU A 22 -14.10 -13.49 5.42
N ALA A 23 -12.83 -13.09 5.44
CA ALA A 23 -11.78 -13.95 5.99
C ALA A 23 -12.00 -14.19 7.50
N PRO A 24 -11.91 -15.44 7.99
CA PRO A 24 -12.14 -15.75 9.40
C PRO A 24 -11.12 -15.09 10.33
N ALA A 25 -9.92 -14.83 9.83
CA ALA A 25 -8.91 -13.99 10.47
C ALA A 25 -8.50 -12.88 9.49
N LYS A 26 -8.74 -11.63 9.87
CA LYS A 26 -8.39 -10.47 9.06
C LYS A 26 -6.93 -10.11 9.30
N PRO A 27 -6.03 -10.26 8.32
CA PRO A 27 -4.65 -9.85 8.49
C PRO A 27 -4.56 -8.32 8.55
N LEU A 28 -3.51 -7.82 9.19
CA LEU A 28 -3.13 -6.41 9.04
C LEU A 28 -2.71 -6.18 7.59
N ILE A 29 -3.32 -5.19 6.95
CA ILE A 29 -3.09 -4.83 5.56
C ILE A 29 -2.87 -3.32 5.47
N GLY A 30 -1.96 -2.94 4.58
CA GLY A 30 -1.69 -1.55 4.21
C GLY A 30 -1.30 -1.50 2.74
N SER A 31 -1.39 -0.32 2.14
CA SER A 31 -1.01 -0.12 0.74
C SER A 31 0.01 1.00 0.59
N TYR A 32 0.78 0.91 -0.48
CA TYR A 32 1.71 1.95 -0.91
C TYR A 32 1.37 2.39 -2.33
N ILE A 33 1.24 3.69 -2.55
CA ILE A 33 1.24 4.29 -3.89
C ILE A 33 2.68 4.54 -4.32
N TYR A 34 3.01 4.17 -5.55
CA TYR A 34 4.34 4.39 -6.13
C TYR A 34 4.27 4.60 -7.64
N GLY A 35 5.37 5.09 -8.20
CA GLY A 35 5.55 5.15 -9.66
C GLY A 35 4.61 6.12 -10.41
N LEU A 36 3.91 6.99 -9.68
CA LEU A 36 3.07 8.02 -10.31
C LEU A 36 3.91 8.91 -11.23
N GLY A 37 3.40 9.19 -12.43
CA GLY A 37 4.09 10.05 -13.41
C GLY A 37 5.45 9.49 -13.89
N GLY A 38 5.64 8.17 -13.85
CA GLY A 38 6.90 7.53 -14.27
C GLY A 38 8.04 7.66 -13.26
N ARG A 39 7.72 7.97 -12.00
CA ARG A 39 8.71 8.03 -10.93
C ARG A 39 9.35 6.66 -10.68
N GLU A 40 10.62 6.68 -10.35
CA GLU A 40 11.40 5.46 -10.13
C GLU A 40 11.07 4.81 -8.78
N ILE A 41 11.04 3.48 -8.76
CA ILE A 41 10.94 2.67 -7.55
C ILE A 41 12.25 1.89 -7.37
N LEU A 42 12.98 2.20 -6.30
CA LEU A 42 14.27 1.60 -6.01
C LEU A 42 14.12 0.39 -5.08
N PRO A 43 15.07 -0.57 -5.09
CA PRO A 43 15.05 -1.72 -4.19
C PRO A 43 14.93 -1.36 -2.70
N GLN A 44 15.50 -0.23 -2.28
CA GLN A 44 15.38 0.26 -0.90
C GLN A 44 13.94 0.63 -0.50
N HIS A 45 13.12 1.12 -1.44
CA HIS A 45 11.72 1.44 -1.19
C HIS A 45 10.90 0.16 -0.97
N ILE A 46 11.20 -0.87 -1.76
CA ILE A 46 10.57 -2.19 -1.61
C ILE A 46 10.98 -2.84 -0.29
N ARG A 47 12.28 -2.77 0.05
CA ARG A 47 12.79 -3.22 1.35
C ARG A 47 12.05 -2.56 2.51
N HIS A 48 11.91 -1.23 2.47
CA HIS A 48 11.18 -0.49 3.50
C HIS A 48 9.75 -1.00 3.66
N ALA A 49 9.01 -1.18 2.56
CA ALA A 49 7.64 -1.70 2.60
C ALA A 49 7.54 -3.06 3.29
N PHE A 50 8.46 -3.99 2.97
CA PHE A 50 8.51 -5.31 3.61
C PHE A 50 8.92 -5.23 5.09
N GLU A 51 9.91 -4.41 5.43
CA GLU A 51 10.33 -4.25 6.83
C GLU A 51 9.22 -3.68 7.70
N THR A 52 8.46 -2.70 7.19
CA THR A 52 7.27 -2.15 7.86
C THR A 52 6.21 -3.23 8.07
N ALA A 53 5.94 -4.06 7.05
CA ALA A 53 5.01 -5.17 7.16
C ALA A 53 5.43 -6.22 8.22
N ILE A 54 6.71 -6.60 8.22
CA ILE A 54 7.27 -7.58 9.16
C ILE A 54 7.20 -7.08 10.60
N LYS A 55 7.43 -5.78 10.82
CA LYS A 55 7.33 -5.15 12.15
C LYS A 55 5.90 -5.00 12.64
N GLY A 56 4.90 -5.13 11.76
CA GLY A 56 3.50 -4.86 12.09
C GLY A 56 3.17 -3.36 12.10
N ASP A 57 4.01 -2.52 11.51
CA ASP A 57 3.88 -1.06 11.51
C ASP A 57 3.11 -0.55 10.27
N LEU A 58 2.26 -1.38 9.67
CA LEU A 58 1.49 -0.99 8.49
C LEU A 58 0.44 0.06 8.87
N LEU A 59 0.31 1.08 8.02
CA LEU A 59 -0.77 2.05 8.12
C LEU A 59 -2.07 1.41 7.62
N ALA A 60 -2.87 0.87 8.55
CA ALA A 60 -4.19 0.34 8.23
C ALA A 60 -5.11 1.49 7.76
N ASP A 61 -5.97 1.21 6.78
CA ASP A 61 -6.95 2.15 6.20
C ASP A 61 -6.37 3.45 5.60
N GLU A 62 -5.04 3.60 5.59
CA GLU A 62 -4.32 4.68 4.94
C GLU A 62 -3.40 4.15 3.84
N GLN A 63 -2.87 5.06 3.02
CA GLN A 63 -1.98 4.73 1.91
C GLN A 63 -0.65 5.42 2.13
N GLY A 64 0.42 4.64 2.22
CA GLY A 64 1.78 5.16 2.20
C GLY A 64 2.20 5.55 0.78
N TYR A 65 3.30 6.29 0.68
CA TYR A 65 3.91 6.64 -0.60
C TYR A 65 5.36 6.15 -0.65
N LEU A 66 5.79 5.59 -1.78
CA LEU A 66 7.16 5.11 -1.98
C LEU A 66 7.80 5.77 -3.18
N GLY A 67 8.96 6.40 -2.98
CA GLY A 67 9.72 7.04 -4.06
C GLY A 67 9.00 8.24 -4.70
N LEU A 68 8.02 8.81 -4.01
CA LEU A 68 7.31 10.02 -4.41
C LEU A 68 7.73 11.14 -3.46
N ARG A 69 7.91 12.35 -4.01
CA ARG A 69 8.14 13.56 -3.19
C ARG A 69 6.79 14.06 -2.69
N GLU A 70 6.77 14.60 -1.47
CA GLU A 70 5.65 15.33 -0.89
C GLU A 70 5.17 16.47 -1.80
#